data_AF-A0A7U9RC29-F1
#
_entry.id   AF-A0A7U9RC29-F1
#
_cell.length_a   1.000
_cell.length_b   1.000
_cell.length_c   1.000
_cell.angle_alpha   90.00
_cell.angle_beta   90.00
_cell.angle_gamma   90.00
#
_symmetry.space_group_name_H-M   'P 1'
#
loop_
_entity.id
_entity.type
_entity.pdbx_description
1 polymer ?
#
loop_
_entity_poly.entity_id
_entity_poly.type
_entity_poly.pdbx_seq_one_letter_code
_entity_poly.pdbx_strand_id
1 'polypeptide(L)'
;MLSFVPNGGAKSCNYGCLGYGSCVQACPFDAIFVENGVAVVDKEKCKACGKCVEVCPKKLITLIPYDAQYAVACSSKDKGPVTMKDCKAGCIGCQLCKKNCASGAVEITDFNATIDYDKCVGCGVCMEKCPRKSIVTH
;
A
#
# COMPACT_ATOMS: atom_id res chain seq x y z
N MET A 1 6.47 3.95 -25.50
CA MET A 1 7.00 5.26 -25.07
C MET A 1 6.91 5.29 -23.56
N LEU A 2 8.04 5.28 -22.86
CA LEU A 2 8.05 5.56 -21.42
C LEU A 2 7.73 7.05 -21.28
N SER A 3 6.46 7.36 -21.00
CA SER A 3 6.04 8.71 -20.69
C SER A 3 6.87 9.19 -19.50
N PHE A 4 7.71 10.20 -19.73
CA PHE A 4 8.38 10.94 -18.68
C PHE A 4 7.31 11.64 -17.87
N VAL A 5 6.72 10.94 -16.89
CA VAL A 5 5.81 11.54 -15.92
C VAL A 5 6.72 12.28 -14.93
N PRO A 6 6.63 13.61 -14.79
CA PRO A 6 7.34 14.31 -13.74
C PRO A 6 6.96 13.71 -12.38
N ASN A 7 7.96 13.27 -11.60
CA ASN A 7 7.78 12.46 -10.37
C ASN A 7 7.24 11.02 -10.59
N GLY A 8 7.36 10.46 -11.80
CA GLY A 8 7.07 9.05 -12.11
C GLY A 8 8.29 8.17 -11.93
N GLY A 9 8.10 6.96 -11.42
CA GLY A 9 9.17 5.99 -11.20
C GLY A 9 9.38 5.11 -12.42
N ALA A 10 10.21 4.07 -12.30
CA ALA A 10 10.39 3.05 -13.35
C ALA A 10 9.13 2.20 -13.64
N LYS A 11 8.02 2.45 -12.95
CA LYS A 11 6.74 1.75 -13.08
C LYS A 11 5.74 2.64 -13.79
N SER A 12 4.89 2.04 -14.61
CA SER A 12 3.75 2.73 -15.26
C SER A 12 2.78 3.36 -14.25
N CYS A 13 2.69 2.82 -13.04
CA CYS A 13 1.81 3.32 -11.99
C CYS A 13 2.34 4.60 -11.32
N ASN A 14 1.55 5.67 -11.38
CA ASN A 14 1.87 6.97 -10.76
C ASN A 14 1.86 6.99 -9.23
N TYR A 15 1.26 5.97 -8.62
CA TYR A 15 1.13 5.77 -7.17
C TYR A 15 2.09 4.68 -6.65
N GLY A 16 3.06 4.28 -7.46
CA GLY A 16 4.10 3.32 -7.07
C GLY A 16 5.27 3.98 -6.36
N CYS A 17 6.02 3.18 -5.60
CA CYS A 17 7.32 3.59 -5.08
C CYS A 17 8.25 4.00 -6.23
N LEU A 18 8.97 5.10 -6.04
CA LEU A 18 9.94 5.62 -7.01
C LEU A 18 11.33 4.98 -6.87
N GLY A 19 11.60 4.31 -5.75
CA GLY A 19 12.89 3.68 -5.47
C GLY A 19 14.02 4.65 -5.08
N TYR A 20 13.73 5.94 -4.86
CA TYR A 20 14.76 6.95 -4.56
C TYR A 20 15.44 6.80 -3.18
N GLY A 21 14.91 5.95 -2.28
CA GLY A 21 15.58 5.67 -1.00
C GLY A 21 15.53 6.80 0.04
N SER A 22 14.73 7.84 -0.13
CA SER A 22 14.60 8.91 0.88
C SER A 22 14.17 8.39 2.26
N CYS A 23 13.28 7.39 2.28
CA CYS A 23 12.87 6.69 3.49
C CYS A 23 13.99 5.87 4.15
N VAL A 24 14.94 5.34 3.37
CA VAL A 24 16.12 4.63 3.88
C VAL A 24 17.03 5.60 4.62
N GLN A 25 17.36 6.74 3.98
CA GLN A 25 18.22 7.77 4.58
C GLN A 25 17.62 8.41 5.83
N ALA A 26 16.29 8.52 5.90
CA ALA A 26 15.61 9.10 7.04
C ALA A 26 15.44 8.14 8.23
N CYS A 27 15.65 6.83 8.04
CA CYS A 27 15.48 5.85 9.11
C CYS A 27 16.72 5.79 10.00
N PRO A 28 16.64 6.16 11.29
CA PRO A 28 17.81 6.14 12.19
C PRO A 28 18.08 4.73 12.76
N PHE A 29 17.29 3.73 12.38
CA PHE A 29 17.35 2.37 12.91
C PHE A 29 17.70 1.34 11.84
N ASP A 30 18.05 1.79 10.62
CA ASP A 30 18.32 0.93 9.46
C ASP A 30 17.23 -0.13 9.24
N ALA A 31 15.97 0.30 9.39
CA ALA A 31 14.80 -0.58 9.32
C ALA A 31 14.13 -0.57 7.93
N ILE A 32 14.65 0.19 6.96
CA ILE A 32 14.03 0.32 5.63
C ILE A 32 15.11 0.11 4.57
N PHE A 33 14.80 -0.70 3.56
CA PHE A 33 15.68 -1.01 2.44
C PHE A 33 14.90 -0.86 1.12
N VAL A 34 15.59 -0.63 0.00
CA VAL A 34 14.95 -0.65 -1.32
C VAL A 34 15.33 -1.94 -2.03
N GLU A 35 14.36 -2.83 -2.22
CA GLU A 35 14.51 -4.09 -2.93
C GLU A 35 13.61 -4.09 -4.17
N ASN A 36 14.16 -4.48 -5.33
CA ASN A 36 13.41 -4.51 -6.60
C ASN A 36 12.68 -3.18 -6.92
N GLY A 37 13.30 -2.06 -6.54
CA GLY A 37 12.75 -0.70 -6.74
C GLY A 37 11.57 -0.35 -5.82
N VAL A 38 11.33 -1.10 -4.74
CA VAL A 38 10.27 -0.85 -3.74
C VAL A 38 10.89 -0.80 -2.35
N ALA A 39 10.39 0.10 -1.50
CA ALA A 39 10.82 0.16 -0.11
C ALA A 39 10.22 -1.02 0.66
N VAL A 40 11.06 -1.76 1.38
CA VAL A 40 10.73 -2.87 2.26
C VAL A 40 11.13 -2.48 3.68
N VAL A 41 10.24 -2.72 4.64
CA VAL A 41 10.45 -2.36 6.05
C VAL A 41 10.71 -3.63 6.86
N ASP A 42 11.82 -3.65 7.58
CA ASP A 42 12.15 -4.65 8.60
C ASP A 42 11.38 -4.33 9.88
N LYS A 43 10.42 -5.20 10.22
CA LYS A 43 9.53 -5.01 11.38
C LYS A 43 10.25 -5.16 12.72
N GLU A 44 11.33 -5.94 12.78
CA GLU A 44 12.05 -6.19 14.03
C GLU A 44 12.85 -4.95 14.44
N LYS A 45 13.35 -4.21 13.45
CA LYS A 45 14.10 -2.96 13.66
C LYS A 45 13.21 -1.73 13.72
N CYS A 46 12.07 -1.73 13.03
CA CYS A 46 11.17 -0.59 12.99
C CYS A 46 10.68 -0.21 14.39
N LYS A 47 10.77 1.08 14.73
CA LYS A 47 10.28 1.66 15.99
C LYS A 47 9.06 2.56 15.81
N ALA A 48 8.38 2.45 14.66
CA ALA A 48 7.19 3.25 14.31
C ALA A 48 7.35 4.78 14.48
N CYS A 49 8.57 5.31 14.29
CA CYS A 49 8.87 6.74 14.52
C CYS A 49 8.29 7.72 13.48
N GLY A 50 7.70 7.25 12.39
CA GLY A 50 7.02 8.08 11.39
C GLY A 50 7.92 8.85 10.41
N LYS A 51 9.24 8.97 10.63
CA LYS A 51 10.16 9.74 9.75
C LYS A 51 10.07 9.36 8.27
N CYS A 52 9.90 8.07 7.97
CA CYS A 52 9.76 7.59 6.60
C CYS A 52 8.46 8.05 5.91
N VAL A 53 7.39 8.27 6.68
CA VAL A 53 6.10 8.79 6.19
C VAL A 53 6.26 10.25 5.77
N GLU A 54 6.97 11.05 6.57
CA GLU A 54 7.18 12.48 6.32
C GLU A 54 8.03 12.74 5.07
N VAL A 55 9.10 11.97 4.87
CA VAL A 55 10.04 12.18 3.75
C VAL A 55 9.59 11.54 2.44
N CYS A 56 8.51 10.76 2.44
CA CYS A 56 8.03 10.10 1.23
C CYS A 56 7.30 11.13 0.35
N PRO A 57 7.84 11.54 -0.82
CA PRO A 57 7.20 12.56 -1.66
C PRO A 57 5.84 12.11 -2.21
N LYS A 58 5.62 10.80 -2.28
CA LYS A 58 4.38 10.18 -2.75
C LYS A 58 3.43 9.78 -1.61
N LYS A 59 3.83 9.97 -0.34
CA LYS A 59 3.05 9.59 0.86
C LYS A 59 2.52 8.15 0.82
N LEU A 60 3.37 7.21 0.37
CA LEU A 60 2.99 5.80 0.19
C LEU A 60 3.15 4.95 1.45
N ILE A 61 3.92 5.45 2.42
CA ILE A 61 4.19 4.74 3.66
C ILE A 61 3.18 5.23 4.69
N THR A 62 2.50 4.30 5.35
CA THR A 62 1.60 4.58 6.46
C THR A 62 2.00 3.71 7.66
N LEU A 63 1.72 4.20 8.86
CA LEU A 63 1.87 3.40 10.07
C LEU A 63 0.62 2.53 10.23
N ILE A 64 0.84 1.25 10.50
CA ILE A 64 -0.21 0.27 10.78
C ILE A 64 0.13 -0.42 12.10
N PRO A 65 -0.88 -0.85 12.88
CA PRO A 65 -0.64 -1.55 14.15
C PRO A 65 0.19 -2.83 13.97
N TYR A 66 1.01 -3.18 14.96
CA TYR A 66 1.87 -4.37 14.89
C TYR A 66 1.08 -5.69 14.85
N ASP A 67 -0.09 -5.71 15.48
CA ASP A 67 -1.02 -6.84 15.53
C ASP A 67 -1.93 -6.93 14.29
N ALA A 68 -1.88 -5.93 13.40
CA ALA A 68 -2.60 -5.97 12.14
C ALA A 68 -2.11 -7.16 11.30
N GLN A 69 -3.04 -8.04 10.95
CA GLN A 69 -2.75 -9.27 10.20
C GLN A 69 -2.74 -9.05 8.68
N TYR A 70 -3.46 -8.03 8.20
CA TYR A 70 -3.66 -7.78 6.78
C TYR A 70 -3.49 -6.30 6.47
N ALA A 71 -2.90 -5.98 5.33
CA ALA A 71 -2.72 -4.62 4.85
C ALA A 71 -3.05 -4.51 3.36
N VAL A 72 -3.46 -3.32 2.92
CA VAL A 72 -3.67 -3.03 1.50
C VAL A 72 -2.35 -2.61 0.87
N ALA A 73 -1.84 -3.40 -0.06
CA ALA A 73 -0.54 -3.17 -0.73
C ALA A 73 -0.60 -2.16 -1.88
N CYS A 74 -1.78 -1.65 -2.23
CA CYS A 74 -1.98 -0.76 -3.36
C CYS A 74 -2.42 0.64 -2.89
N SER A 75 -1.78 1.68 -3.41
CA SER A 75 -2.15 3.08 -3.17
C SER A 75 -2.75 3.78 -4.41
N SER A 76 -3.04 3.04 -5.49
CA SER A 76 -3.60 3.63 -6.71
C SER A 76 -4.97 4.24 -6.44
N LYS A 77 -5.15 5.50 -6.87
CA LYS A 77 -6.44 6.20 -6.85
C LYS A 77 -7.13 6.26 -8.21
N ASP A 78 -6.55 5.59 -9.21
CA ASP A 78 -7.10 5.58 -10.55
C ASP A 78 -8.26 4.58 -10.65
N LYS A 79 -9.22 4.91 -11.54
CA LYS A 79 -10.34 4.01 -11.86
C LYS A 79 -9.83 2.64 -12.29
N GLY A 80 -10.54 1.58 -11.89
CA GLY A 80 -10.15 0.19 -12.14
C GLY A 80 -9.61 -0.11 -13.54
N PRO A 81 -10.28 0.30 -14.64
CA PRO A 81 -9.78 0.05 -16.00
C PRO A 81 -8.43 0.70 -16.32
N VAL A 82 -8.12 1.85 -15.70
CA VAL A 82 -6.81 2.51 -15.83
C VAL A 82 -5.77 1.74 -15.04
N THR A 83 -6.05 1.45 -13.77
CA THR A 83 -5.16 0.65 -12.91
C THR A 83 -4.84 -0.72 -13.52
N MET A 84 -5.79 -1.36 -14.22
CA MET A 84 -5.56 -2.66 -14.88
C MET A 84 -4.63 -2.60 -16.10
N LYS A 85 -4.53 -1.45 -16.77
CA LYS A 85 -3.55 -1.25 -17.85
C LYS A 85 -2.14 -1.18 -17.29
N ASP A 86 -1.97 -0.57 -16.13
CA ASP A 86 -0.67 -0.33 -15.53
C ASP A 86 -0.21 -1.46 -14.60
N CYS A 87 -1.12 -2.12 -13.89
CA CYS A 87 -0.78 -3.08 -12.85
C CYS A 87 -1.74 -4.28 -12.78
N LYS A 88 -1.17 -5.48 -12.96
CA LYS A 88 -1.88 -6.77 -12.83
C LYS A 88 -2.25 -7.16 -11.39
N ALA A 89 -1.82 -6.41 -10.38
CA ALA A 89 -2.16 -6.64 -8.97
C ALA A 89 -2.76 -5.40 -8.26
N GLY A 90 -3.06 -4.33 -9.01
CA GLY A 90 -3.58 -3.09 -8.44
C GLY A 90 -5.04 -3.21 -8.01
N CYS A 91 -5.40 -2.48 -6.94
CA CYS A 91 -6.77 -2.34 -6.49
C CYS A 91 -7.60 -1.65 -7.58
N ILE A 92 -8.81 -2.16 -7.82
CA ILE A 92 -9.72 -1.65 -8.86
C ILE A 92 -11.00 -1.03 -8.28
N GLY A 93 -11.08 -0.88 -6.96
CA GLY A 93 -12.25 -0.31 -6.30
C GLY A 93 -13.53 -1.14 -6.41
N CYS A 94 -13.44 -2.46 -6.64
CA CYS A 94 -14.62 -3.33 -6.87
C CYS A 94 -15.55 -3.53 -5.67
N GLN A 95 -15.21 -2.99 -4.50
CA GLN A 95 -15.98 -3.06 -3.24
C GLN A 95 -16.24 -4.47 -2.66
N LEU A 96 -15.68 -5.54 -3.22
CA LEU A 96 -15.87 -6.90 -2.69
C LEU A 96 -15.35 -7.05 -1.26
N CYS A 97 -14.19 -6.46 -0.94
CA CYS A 97 -13.64 -6.48 0.42
C CYS A 97 -14.52 -5.72 1.42
N LYS A 98 -15.08 -4.56 1.01
CA LYS A 98 -16.03 -3.79 1.82
C LYS A 98 -17.32 -4.57 2.09
N LYS A 99 -17.93 -5.14 1.03
CA LYS A 99 -19.19 -5.89 1.12
C LYS A 99 -19.11 -7.15 1.98
N ASN A 100 -17.95 -7.81 2.00
CA ASN A 100 -17.74 -9.04 2.77
C ASN A 100 -17.13 -8.79 4.16
N CYS A 101 -16.84 -7.53 4.52
CA CYS A 101 -16.31 -7.21 5.84
C CYS A 101 -17.45 -7.11 6.86
N ALA A 102 -17.67 -8.19 7.62
CA ALA A 102 -18.71 -8.24 8.64
C ALA A 102 -18.54 -7.17 9.75
N SER A 103 -17.30 -6.79 10.06
CA SER A 103 -17.02 -5.75 11.06
C SER A 103 -17.07 -4.32 10.52
N GLY A 104 -17.29 -4.13 9.21
CA GLY A 104 -17.31 -2.81 8.58
C GLY A 104 -15.96 -2.07 8.62
N ALA A 105 -14.85 -2.80 8.79
CA ALA A 105 -13.50 -2.24 8.86
C ALA A 105 -12.94 -1.79 7.50
N VAL A 106 -13.47 -2.31 6.38
CA VAL A 106 -12.93 -1.99 5.05
C VAL A 106 -13.74 -0.88 4.39
N GLU A 107 -13.07 0.21 4.04
CA GLU A 107 -13.63 1.32 3.30
C GLU A 107 -13.06 1.43 1.89
N ILE A 108 -13.84 2.02 0.98
CA ILE A 108 -13.40 2.28 -0.40
C ILE A 108 -13.50 3.77 -0.67
N THR A 109 -12.35 4.41 -0.85
CA THR A 109 -12.23 5.84 -1.15
C THR A 109 -11.31 6.02 -2.35
N ASP A 110 -11.66 6.91 -3.28
CA ASP A 110 -10.88 7.16 -4.50
C ASP A 110 -10.52 5.88 -5.28
N PHE A 111 -11.46 4.94 -5.42
CA PHE A 111 -11.24 3.63 -6.08
C PHE A 111 -10.17 2.75 -5.41
N ASN A 112 -9.72 3.09 -4.21
CA ASN A 112 -8.75 2.35 -3.41
C ASN A 112 -9.39 1.79 -2.12
N ALA A 113 -8.84 0.71 -1.57
CA ALA A 113 -9.33 0.11 -0.34
C ALA A 113 -8.49 0.55 0.84
N THR A 114 -9.13 0.89 1.96
CA THR A 114 -8.49 1.21 3.23
C THR A 114 -9.05 0.33 4.33
N ILE A 115 -8.22 -0.02 5.32
CA ILE A 115 -8.62 -0.83 6.47
C ILE A 115 -8.55 0.08 7.70
N ASP A 116 -9.68 0.20 8.38
CA ASP A 116 -9.80 0.76 9.72
C ASP A 116 -9.41 -0.34 10.72
N TYR A 117 -8.20 -0.23 11.26
CA TYR A 117 -7.65 -1.26 12.15
C TYR A 117 -8.35 -1.33 13.51
N ASP A 118 -9.01 -0.25 13.95
CA ASP A 118 -9.74 -0.22 15.22
C ASP A 118 -11.00 -1.11 15.19
N LYS A 119 -11.53 -1.37 13.98
CA LYS A 119 -12.68 -2.26 13.75
C LYS A 119 -12.28 -3.62 13.17
N CYS A 120 -11.02 -3.78 12.79
CA CYS A 120 -10.57 -4.98 12.12
C CYS A 120 -10.37 -6.11 13.13
N VAL A 121 -11.06 -7.24 12.91
CA VAL A 121 -10.92 -8.44 13.75
C VAL A 121 -9.93 -9.46 13.19
N GLY A 122 -9.23 -9.13 12.11
CA GLY A 122 -8.22 -10.02 11.53
C GLY A 122 -8.77 -11.33 10.92
N CYS A 123 -10.00 -11.35 10.41
CA CYS A 123 -10.62 -12.58 9.88
C CYS A 123 -10.15 -13.02 8.48
N GLY A 124 -9.47 -12.15 7.73
CA GLY A 124 -8.90 -12.49 6.41
C GLY A 124 -9.86 -12.58 5.22
N VAL A 125 -11.17 -12.45 5.44
CA VAL A 125 -12.18 -12.52 4.35
C VAL A 125 -11.90 -11.51 3.23
N CYS A 126 -11.44 -10.30 3.59
CA CYS A 126 -11.10 -9.26 2.61
C CYS A 126 -9.95 -9.67 1.68
N MET A 127 -8.93 -10.38 2.20
CA MET A 127 -7.83 -10.92 1.42
C MET A 127 -8.30 -12.04 0.48
N GLU A 128 -9.08 -12.98 1.00
CA GLU A 128 -9.59 -14.13 0.23
C GLU A 128 -10.46 -13.68 -0.95
N LYS A 129 -11.37 -12.73 -0.71
CA LYS A 129 -12.32 -12.25 -1.73
C LYS A 129 -11.73 -11.21 -2.68
N CYS A 130 -10.47 -10.79 -2.50
CA CYS A 130 -9.85 -9.79 -3.37
C CYS A 130 -9.39 -10.45 -4.70
N PRO A 131 -10.06 -10.20 -5.84
CA PRO A 131 -9.67 -10.82 -7.12
C PRO A 131 -8.31 -10.32 -7.63
N ARG A 132 -7.85 -9.18 -7.10
CA ARG A 132 -6.58 -8.55 -7.46
C ARG A 132 -5.42 -8.96 -6.56
N LYS A 133 -5.71 -9.67 -5.45
CA LYS A 133 -4.74 -9.99 -4.40
C LYS A 133 -3.96 -8.75 -3.91
N SER A 134 -4.63 -7.60 -3.89
CA SER A 134 -4.05 -6.33 -3.44
C SER A 134 -4.06 -6.17 -1.92
N ILE A 135 -4.74 -7.06 -1.21
CA ILE A 135 -4.70 -7.15 0.25
C ILE A 135 -3.79 -8.34 0.56
N VAL A 136 -2.75 -8.09 1.36
CA VAL A 136 -1.69 -9.04 1.67
C VAL A 136 -1.61 -9.24 3.18
N THR A 137 -0.99 -10.35 3.58
CA THR A 137 -0.57 -10.55 4.98
C THR A 137 0.47 -9.50 5.32
N HIS A 138 0.26 -8.80 6.44
CA HIS A 138 1.18 -7.80 6.93
C HIS A 138 2.46 -8.46 7.38
#